data_AF-A0A848XM77-F1
#
_entry.id   AF-A0A848XM77-F1
#
_cell.length_a   1.000
_cell.length_b   1.000
_cell.length_c   1.000
_cell.angle_alpha   90.00
_cell.angle_beta   90.00
_cell.angle_gamma   90.00
#
_symmetry.space_group_name_H-M   'P 1'
#
loop_
_entity.id
_entity.type
_entity.pdbx_description
1 polymer ?
#
loop_
_entity_poly.entity_id
_entity_poly.type
_entity_poly.pdbx_seq_one_letter_code
_entity_poly.pdbx_strand_id
1 'polypeptide(L)'
;GVNTDVALEGDSLFVVSNGEASFFTRSGNFQLDAQGHLVASTNGFLVQGRQAVDGQLTDTVTDIRLPFGQKAAARATTEAILAGNLDAESAVGAVRETTISVFDAMGAQEDLTITFTKTSATTWDYSIGVATGTVVSGATGTLSFDGEGRLAAPVPAAPFVYTPSSGATDVSLSIDFGAAGSIGGLSQFAAPSSAVLREQDGYSMGDLERFSIDNSGTITGAFSNGVTLTLAQLALADFNNPAGLLRIGNNMYTVSANSGAPVIGFAGEGSRSTVTSGALEMSNVDLANEFTSMITAQRGFQSNARVITTSDEMLQELVSLKR
;
A
#
# COMPACT_ATOMS: atom_id res chain seq x y z
N GLY A 1 -12.04 -14.11 9.48
CA GLY A 1 -10.67 -14.52 9.14
C GLY A 1 -9.70 -13.74 9.98
N VAL A 2 -8.45 -14.20 10.04
CA VAL A 2 -7.34 -13.38 10.55
C VAL A 2 -6.99 -12.37 9.45
N ASN A 3 -6.65 -11.12 9.79
CA ASN A 3 -6.34 -10.09 8.78
C ASN A 3 -5.14 -10.44 7.87
N THR A 4 -4.28 -11.36 8.31
CA THR A 4 -3.14 -11.87 7.55
C THR A 4 -3.49 -13.05 6.65
N ASP A 5 -4.71 -13.59 6.77
CA ASP A 5 -5.21 -14.60 5.85
C ASP A 5 -5.60 -13.92 4.54
N VAL A 6 -5.04 -14.40 3.45
CA VAL A 6 -5.36 -13.94 2.09
C VAL A 6 -5.64 -15.12 1.17
N ALA A 7 -6.60 -14.94 0.29
CA ALA A 7 -6.94 -15.88 -0.77
C ALA A 7 -6.64 -15.25 -2.13
N LEU A 8 -6.30 -16.07 -3.12
CA LEU A 8 -6.13 -15.62 -4.50
C LEU A 8 -7.37 -15.95 -5.32
N GLU A 9 -7.74 -15.04 -6.20
CA GLU A 9 -8.71 -15.30 -7.25
C GLU A 9 -7.98 -15.21 -8.58
N GLY A 10 -7.77 -16.36 -9.23
CA GLY A 10 -6.96 -16.49 -10.45
C GLY A 10 -5.88 -17.55 -10.33
N ASP A 11 -5.00 -17.66 -11.34
CA ASP A 11 -4.04 -18.77 -11.47
C ASP A 11 -2.66 -18.48 -10.86
N SER A 12 -2.45 -17.28 -10.33
CA SER A 12 -1.18 -16.87 -9.76
C SER A 12 -0.88 -17.54 -8.42
N LEU A 13 0.38 -17.46 -8.00
CA LEU A 13 0.86 -17.94 -6.71
C LEU A 13 1.51 -16.80 -5.93
N PHE A 14 1.44 -16.83 -4.60
CA PHE A 14 2.24 -15.97 -3.75
C PHE A 14 3.71 -16.35 -3.85
N VAL A 15 4.59 -15.36 -3.83
CA VAL A 15 6.03 -15.55 -3.81
C VAL A 15 6.53 -15.52 -2.37
N VAL A 16 7.24 -16.55 -1.95
CA VAL A 16 7.86 -16.66 -0.62
C VAL A 16 9.33 -17.02 -0.75
N SER A 17 10.18 -16.62 0.19
CA SER A 17 11.63 -16.83 0.17
C SER A 17 12.11 -17.49 1.45
N ASN A 18 13.12 -18.36 1.34
CA ASN A 18 13.86 -18.85 2.51
C ASN A 18 15.14 -18.03 2.78
N GLY A 19 15.33 -16.91 2.09
CA GLY A 19 16.53 -16.07 2.13
C GLY A 19 17.57 -16.40 1.05
N GLU A 20 17.49 -17.56 0.39
CA GLU A 20 18.40 -17.97 -0.69
C GLU A 20 17.67 -18.17 -2.02
N ALA A 21 16.48 -18.76 -1.98
CA ALA A 21 15.68 -19.10 -3.14
C ALA A 21 14.21 -18.74 -2.94
N SER A 22 13.55 -18.36 -4.04
CA SER A 22 12.11 -18.13 -4.08
C SER A 22 11.34 -19.43 -4.32
N PHE A 23 10.22 -19.55 -3.63
CA PHE A 23 9.24 -20.60 -3.74
C PHE A 23 7.85 -20.00 -3.93
N PHE A 24 6.91 -20.82 -4.35
CA PHE A 24 5.58 -20.37 -4.74
C PHE A 24 4.53 -21.16 -3.98
N THR A 25 3.51 -20.48 -3.47
CA THR A 25 2.44 -21.11 -2.71
C THR A 25 1.10 -20.48 -3.04
N ARG A 26 0.06 -21.29 -3.03
CA ARG A 26 -1.31 -20.78 -3.10
C ARG A 26 -1.92 -20.55 -1.71
N SER A 27 -1.30 -21.13 -0.68
CA SER A 27 -1.74 -20.99 0.70
C SER A 27 -1.33 -19.61 1.23
N GLY A 28 -2.32 -18.76 1.50
CA GLY A 28 -2.12 -17.40 2.03
C GLY A 28 -2.38 -17.27 3.54
N ASN A 29 -2.07 -18.33 4.31
CA ASN A 29 -2.06 -18.28 5.77
C ASN A 29 -0.75 -17.64 6.27
N PHE A 30 -0.70 -16.31 6.26
CA PHE A 30 0.47 -15.56 6.69
C PHE A 30 0.39 -15.13 8.15
N GLN A 31 1.53 -14.88 8.77
CA GLN A 31 1.68 -14.38 10.14
C GLN A 31 2.86 -13.42 10.21
N LEU A 32 2.90 -12.57 11.25
CA LEU A 32 4.06 -11.73 11.51
C LEU A 32 5.01 -12.44 12.46
N ASP A 33 6.31 -12.41 12.15
CA ASP A 33 7.36 -12.85 13.07
C ASP A 33 7.70 -11.76 14.12
N ALA A 34 8.62 -12.07 15.04
CA ALA A 34 9.03 -11.13 16.09
C ALA A 34 9.83 -9.92 15.57
N GLN A 35 10.31 -9.97 14.33
CA GLN A 35 11.11 -8.95 13.65
C GLN A 35 10.26 -8.06 12.71
N GLY A 36 8.97 -8.38 12.58
CA GLY A 36 7.99 -7.69 11.76
C GLY A 36 7.89 -8.20 10.32
N HIS A 37 8.54 -9.31 9.96
CA HIS A 37 8.40 -9.90 8.63
C HIS A 37 7.09 -10.65 8.49
N LEU A 38 6.47 -10.54 7.33
CA LEU A 38 5.35 -11.38 6.97
C LEU A 38 5.88 -12.75 6.54
N VAL A 39 5.48 -13.81 7.24
CA VAL A 39 5.94 -15.18 7.02
C VAL A 39 4.78 -16.13 6.77
N ALA A 40 5.00 -17.16 5.95
CA ALA A 40 4.08 -18.29 5.80
C ALA A 40 4.06 -19.12 7.09
N SER A 41 2.88 -19.34 7.69
CA SER A 41 2.81 -20.02 8.99
C SER A 41 3.12 -21.52 8.92
N THR A 42 3.19 -22.10 7.72
CA THR A 42 3.54 -23.52 7.52
C THR A 42 5.03 -23.82 7.70
N ASN A 43 5.91 -22.89 7.33
CA ASN A 43 7.36 -23.14 7.30
C ASN A 43 8.25 -21.92 7.61
N GLY A 44 7.67 -20.76 7.89
CA GLY A 44 8.40 -19.53 8.24
C GLY A 44 9.05 -18.82 7.06
N PHE A 45 8.72 -19.18 5.80
CA PHE A 45 9.30 -18.49 4.64
C PHE A 45 8.75 -17.06 4.53
N LEU A 46 9.62 -16.13 4.15
CA LEU A 46 9.38 -14.70 4.07
C LEU A 46 8.54 -14.38 2.83
N VAL A 47 7.38 -13.77 3.02
CA VAL A 47 6.51 -13.32 1.93
C VAL A 47 7.19 -12.18 1.18
N GLN A 48 7.23 -12.29 -0.14
CA GLN A 48 7.85 -11.28 -1.01
C GLN A 48 6.82 -10.27 -1.49
N GLY A 49 7.28 -9.05 -1.73
CA GLY A 49 6.47 -7.96 -2.23
C GLY A 49 7.31 -6.72 -2.50
N ARG A 50 6.67 -5.65 -2.95
CA ARG A 50 7.32 -4.34 -2.97
C ARG A 50 7.05 -3.60 -1.67
N GLN A 51 8.07 -3.00 -1.07
CA GLN A 51 7.92 -2.21 0.14
C GLN A 51 7.64 -0.74 -0.22
N ALA A 52 6.92 -0.05 0.64
CA ALA A 52 6.70 1.38 0.51
C ALA A 52 7.72 2.17 1.35
N VAL A 53 8.20 3.28 0.78
CA VAL A 53 8.97 4.30 1.49
C VAL A 53 8.11 5.57 1.52
N ASP A 54 7.82 6.08 2.72
CA ASP A 54 6.95 7.25 2.93
C ASP A 54 5.56 7.16 2.26
N GLY A 55 4.99 5.95 2.23
CA GLY A 55 3.67 5.68 1.62
C GLY A 55 3.70 5.41 0.11
N GLN A 56 4.86 5.48 -0.54
CA GLN A 56 5.02 5.22 -1.97
C GLN A 56 5.68 3.86 -2.22
N LEU A 57 5.04 3.00 -3.00
CA LEU A 57 5.55 1.66 -3.32
C LEU A 57 6.79 1.76 -4.21
N THR A 58 7.83 0.99 -3.89
CA THR A 58 9.05 0.87 -4.71
C THR A 58 8.89 -0.17 -5.82
N ASP A 59 9.68 -0.13 -6.88
CA ASP A 59 9.59 -1.16 -7.94
C ASP A 59 10.35 -2.46 -7.61
N THR A 60 11.10 -2.48 -6.51
CA THR A 60 11.93 -3.64 -6.13
C THR A 60 11.15 -4.61 -5.27
N VAL A 61 11.19 -5.88 -5.63
CA VAL A 61 10.60 -6.97 -4.83
C VAL A 61 11.61 -7.42 -3.78
N THR A 62 11.23 -7.33 -2.51
CA THR A 62 12.01 -7.73 -1.34
C THR A 62 11.14 -8.44 -0.31
N ASP A 63 11.73 -8.90 0.79
CA ASP A 63 11.00 -9.43 1.94
C ASP A 63 10.04 -8.34 2.49
N ILE A 64 8.78 -8.70 2.69
CA ILE A 64 7.81 -7.78 3.29
C ILE A 64 8.09 -7.69 4.78
N ARG A 65 8.44 -6.48 5.21
CA ARG A 65 8.59 -6.13 6.61
C ARG A 65 7.62 -5.02 6.99
N LEU A 66 6.75 -5.30 7.94
CA LEU A 66 5.84 -4.33 8.53
C LEU A 66 6.47 -3.78 9.81
N PRO A 67 6.44 -2.45 10.04
CA PRO A 67 7.01 -1.82 11.22
C PRO A 67 6.13 -2.03 12.47
N PHE A 68 5.70 -3.26 12.76
CA PHE A 68 4.88 -3.54 13.94
C PHE A 68 5.73 -3.40 15.21
N GLY A 69 5.33 -2.51 16.11
CA GLY A 69 6.13 -2.13 17.28
C GLY A 69 7.36 -1.28 16.95
N GLN A 70 7.52 -0.83 15.71
CA GLN A 70 8.49 0.18 15.32
C GLN A 70 7.78 1.50 15.07
N LYS A 71 8.39 2.59 15.54
CA LYS A 71 7.85 3.92 15.36
C LYS A 71 7.93 4.27 13.87
N ALA A 72 6.83 4.69 13.26
CA ALA A 72 6.93 5.43 12.01
C ALA A 72 7.72 6.72 12.29
N ALA A 73 8.72 6.99 11.45
CA ALA A 73 9.45 8.24 11.54
C ALA A 73 8.46 9.40 11.35
N ALA A 74 8.73 10.51 12.03
CA ALA A 74 8.02 11.74 11.72
C ALA A 74 8.39 12.19 10.31
N ARG A 75 7.48 12.92 9.67
CA ARG A 75 7.71 13.53 8.36
C ARG A 75 7.49 15.04 8.50
N ALA A 76 8.51 15.79 8.11
CA ALA A 76 8.39 17.24 8.00
C ALA A 76 7.33 17.60 6.95
N THR A 77 6.56 18.66 7.21
CA THR A 77 5.61 19.17 6.22
C THR A 77 6.39 19.78 5.06
N THR A 78 6.23 19.22 3.86
CA THR A 78 6.80 19.75 2.62
C THR A 78 5.74 20.42 1.75
N GLU A 79 4.47 20.09 1.95
CA GLU A 79 3.33 20.65 1.23
C GLU A 79 2.18 20.96 2.19
N ALA A 80 1.62 22.17 2.06
CA ALA A 80 0.44 22.60 2.79
C ALA A 80 -0.52 23.31 1.84
N ILE A 81 -1.78 22.88 1.79
CA ILE A 81 -2.81 23.48 0.94
C ILE A 81 -3.72 24.35 1.78
N LEU A 82 -3.80 25.64 1.46
CA LEU A 82 -4.75 26.57 2.04
C LEU A 82 -5.98 26.74 1.14
N ALA A 83 -7.14 26.78 1.78
CA ALA A 83 -8.40 27.04 1.09
C ALA A 83 -9.32 27.95 1.91
N GLY A 84 -10.28 28.56 1.22
CA GLY A 84 -11.29 29.41 1.83
C GLY A 84 -11.47 30.72 1.10
N ASN A 85 -11.94 31.73 1.82
CA ASN A 85 -12.25 33.03 1.26
C ASN A 85 -11.44 34.15 1.94
N LEU A 86 -11.06 35.16 1.17
CA LEU A 86 -10.65 36.48 1.63
C LEU A 86 -11.71 37.49 1.21
N ASP A 87 -12.24 38.25 2.15
CA ASP A 87 -13.39 39.10 1.91
C ASP A 87 -13.12 40.22 0.87
N ALA A 88 -13.86 40.19 -0.24
CA ALA A 88 -13.80 41.18 -1.30
C ALA A 88 -14.22 42.60 -0.83
N GLU A 89 -15.07 42.72 0.20
CA GLU A 89 -15.58 44.01 0.70
C GLU A 89 -14.69 44.64 1.76
N SER A 90 -13.68 43.93 2.24
CA SER A 90 -12.70 44.46 3.19
C SER A 90 -12.01 45.72 2.64
N ALA A 91 -11.79 46.72 3.49
CA ALA A 91 -11.09 47.94 3.10
C ALA A 91 -9.62 47.65 2.70
N VAL A 92 -9.05 48.46 1.82
CA VAL A 92 -7.60 48.40 1.54
C VAL A 92 -6.85 48.72 2.84
N GLY A 93 -5.85 47.90 3.16
CA GLY A 93 -5.13 47.90 4.44
C GLY A 93 -5.73 46.96 5.49
N ALA A 94 -6.86 46.29 5.21
CA ALA A 94 -7.38 45.26 6.10
C ALA A 94 -6.39 44.10 6.24
N VAL A 95 -6.19 43.65 7.47
CA VAL A 95 -5.30 42.54 7.83
C VAL A 95 -6.13 41.35 8.27
N ARG A 96 -5.79 40.17 7.77
CA ARG A 96 -6.38 38.89 8.17
C ARG A 96 -5.31 37.88 8.46
N GLU A 97 -5.34 37.31 9.66
CA GLU A 97 -4.40 36.28 10.07
C GLU A 97 -5.07 34.90 10.06
N THR A 98 -4.28 33.90 9.71
CA THR A 98 -4.60 32.48 9.90
C THR A 98 -3.37 31.78 10.46
N THR A 99 -3.57 30.77 11.30
CA THR A 99 -2.48 29.98 11.88
C THR A 99 -2.62 28.55 11.39
N ILE A 100 -1.51 27.99 10.92
CA ILE A 100 -1.42 26.60 10.46
C ILE A 100 -0.36 25.88 11.28
N SER A 101 -0.61 24.62 11.63
CA SER A 101 0.31 23.82 12.43
C SER A 101 1.02 22.81 11.53
N VAL A 102 2.32 23.02 11.33
CA VAL A 102 3.18 22.16 10.50
C VAL A 102 4.10 21.31 11.37
N PHE A 103 4.76 20.33 10.77
CA PHE A 103 5.70 19.44 11.47
C PHE A 103 7.11 19.60 10.93
N ASP A 104 8.11 19.47 11.80
CA ASP A 104 9.52 19.38 11.42
C ASP A 104 9.98 17.93 11.17
N ALA A 105 11.24 17.76 10.77
CA ALA A 105 11.82 16.45 10.49
C ALA A 105 11.95 15.54 11.73
N MET A 106 11.85 16.10 12.93
CA MET A 106 11.89 15.37 14.20
C MET A 106 10.47 15.07 14.73
N GLY A 107 9.44 15.63 14.10
CA GLY A 107 8.03 15.48 14.47
C GLY A 107 7.54 16.49 15.51
N ALA A 108 8.30 17.54 15.79
CA ALA A 108 7.81 18.65 16.60
C ALA A 108 6.81 19.47 15.77
N GLN A 109 5.71 19.85 16.41
CA GLN A 109 4.72 20.73 15.81
C GLN A 109 5.19 22.18 15.95
N GLU A 110 5.15 22.92 14.85
CA GLU A 110 5.51 24.34 14.75
C GLU A 110 4.32 25.10 14.15
N ASP A 111 3.91 26.19 14.79
CA ASP A 111 2.79 26.99 14.31
C ASP A 111 3.29 28.13 13.41
N LEU A 112 2.78 28.19 12.18
CA LEU A 112 3.03 29.26 11.22
C LEU A 112 1.84 30.22 11.18
N THR A 113 2.10 31.51 11.34
CA THR A 113 1.10 32.56 11.21
C THR A 113 1.19 33.19 9.83
N ILE A 114 0.15 33.03 9.02
CA ILE A 114 0.03 33.64 7.71
C ILE A 114 -0.84 34.88 7.82
N THR A 115 -0.27 36.03 7.50
CA THR A 115 -0.91 37.34 7.60
C THR A 115 -1.18 37.86 6.20
N PHE A 116 -2.46 37.94 5.81
CA PHE A 116 -2.91 38.52 4.55
C PHE A 116 -3.24 40.00 4.76
N THR A 117 -2.67 40.88 3.95
CA THR A 117 -2.93 42.32 3.95
C THR A 117 -3.47 42.75 2.61
N LYS A 118 -4.68 43.34 2.58
CA LYS A 118 -5.28 43.80 1.33
C LYS A 118 -4.56 45.05 0.83
N THR A 119 -3.95 45.00 -0.35
CA THR A 119 -3.21 46.13 -0.94
C THR A 119 -3.98 46.85 -2.04
N SER A 120 -4.91 46.16 -2.71
CA SER A 120 -5.78 46.72 -3.74
C SER A 120 -7.16 46.05 -3.71
N ALA A 121 -8.05 46.44 -4.63
CA ALA A 121 -9.37 45.80 -4.76
C ALA A 121 -9.29 44.28 -4.95
N THR A 122 -8.33 43.80 -5.77
CA THR A 122 -8.17 42.39 -6.16
C THR A 122 -6.79 41.83 -5.80
N THR A 123 -6.07 42.48 -4.87
CA THR A 123 -4.70 42.09 -4.51
C THR A 123 -4.52 42.04 -3.00
N TRP A 124 -3.90 40.97 -2.54
CA TRP A 124 -3.54 40.72 -1.15
C TRP A 124 -2.07 40.32 -1.07
N ASP A 125 -1.30 41.01 -0.26
CA ASP A 125 0.02 40.53 0.12
C ASP A 125 -0.11 39.55 1.28
N TYR A 126 0.74 38.54 1.32
CA TYR A 126 0.84 37.64 2.47
C TYR A 126 2.25 37.71 3.06
N SER A 127 2.34 37.55 4.37
CA SER A 127 3.58 37.28 5.09
C SER A 127 3.41 36.07 6.00
N ILE A 128 4.46 35.26 6.13
CA ILE A 128 4.49 34.03 6.93
C ILE A 128 5.48 34.27 8.07
N GLY A 129 4.97 34.20 9.29
CA GLY A 129 5.77 34.16 10.51
C GLY A 129 5.83 32.74 11.06
N VAL A 130 6.94 32.41 11.72
CA VAL A 130 7.06 31.22 12.56
C VAL A 130 6.91 31.63 14.02
N ALA A 131 6.13 30.90 14.80
CA ALA A 131 6.00 31.16 16.23
C ALA A 131 7.34 30.93 16.97
N THR A 132 8.05 29.87 16.58
CA THR A 132 9.35 29.49 17.11
C THR A 132 10.29 29.13 15.96
N GLY A 133 11.56 29.57 16.05
CA GLY A 133 12.57 29.38 14.99
C GLY A 133 12.87 30.66 14.19
N THR A 134 13.51 30.50 13.04
CA THR A 134 13.92 31.63 12.19
C THR A 134 13.52 31.41 10.73
N VAL A 135 12.85 32.41 10.15
CA VAL A 135 12.59 32.44 8.71
C VAL A 135 13.90 32.62 7.94
N VAL A 136 14.13 31.76 6.95
CA VAL A 136 15.28 31.84 6.04
C VAL A 136 14.89 32.56 4.76
N SER A 137 13.80 32.16 4.11
CA SER A 137 13.35 32.74 2.83
C SER A 137 11.88 32.43 2.51
N GLY A 138 11.34 33.06 1.45
CA GLY A 138 10.01 32.73 0.91
C GLY A 138 8.82 33.14 1.79
N ALA A 139 9.04 33.95 2.82
CA ALA A 139 8.00 34.33 3.77
C ALA A 139 6.96 35.30 3.23
N THR A 140 7.21 35.97 2.11
CA THR A 140 6.29 36.99 1.59
C THR A 140 5.97 36.75 0.13
N GLY A 141 4.77 37.13 -0.27
CA GLY A 141 4.37 37.18 -1.68
C GLY A 141 3.04 37.90 -1.86
N THR A 142 2.54 37.87 -3.08
CA THR A 142 1.33 38.59 -3.47
C THR A 142 0.35 37.64 -4.16
N LEU A 143 -0.89 37.66 -3.71
CA LEU A 143 -2.04 36.99 -4.30
C LEU A 143 -2.83 38.02 -5.12
N SER A 144 -3.07 37.69 -6.39
CA SER A 144 -3.94 38.45 -7.27
C SER A 144 -5.16 37.62 -7.63
N PHE A 145 -6.33 38.27 -7.65
CA PHE A 145 -7.60 37.67 -8.00
C PHE A 145 -8.13 38.26 -9.31
N ASP A 146 -8.85 37.45 -10.09
CA ASP A 146 -9.54 37.86 -11.31
C ASP A 146 -10.87 38.58 -11.00
N GLY A 147 -11.57 39.02 -12.05
CA GLY A 147 -12.84 39.74 -11.92
C GLY A 147 -13.97 38.88 -11.37
N GLU A 148 -13.79 37.56 -11.32
CA GLU A 148 -14.73 36.58 -10.79
C GLU A 148 -14.36 36.12 -9.37
N GLY A 149 -13.34 36.71 -8.74
CA GLY A 149 -12.91 36.40 -7.38
C GLY A 149 -12.11 35.10 -7.26
N ARG A 150 -11.54 34.58 -8.35
CA ARG A 150 -10.64 33.40 -8.36
C ARG A 150 -9.20 33.84 -8.44
N LEU A 151 -8.26 32.98 -8.04
CA LEU A 151 -6.84 33.28 -8.15
C LEU A 151 -6.44 33.47 -9.62
N ALA A 152 -5.74 34.56 -9.92
CA ALA A 152 -5.32 34.90 -11.28
C ALA A 152 -4.04 34.16 -11.71
N ALA A 153 -3.20 33.75 -10.75
CA ALA A 153 -1.98 32.99 -10.97
C ALA A 153 -1.73 31.99 -9.82
N PRO A 154 -1.02 30.88 -10.06
CA PRO A 154 -0.56 30.01 -8.99
C PRO A 154 0.46 30.76 -8.13
N VAL A 155 0.31 30.69 -6.82
CA VAL A 155 1.19 31.30 -5.81
C VAL A 155 1.36 30.25 -4.71
N PRO A 156 2.56 30.11 -4.11
CA PRO A 156 3.80 30.88 -4.27
C PRO A 156 4.67 30.38 -5.42
N ALA A 157 5.49 31.29 -5.96
CA ALA A 157 6.49 30.96 -6.98
C ALA A 157 7.77 30.31 -6.40
N ALA A 158 7.97 30.40 -5.08
CA ALA A 158 9.11 29.84 -4.36
C ALA A 158 8.66 29.21 -3.03
N PRO A 159 9.29 28.12 -2.59
CA PRO A 159 8.97 27.51 -1.30
C PRO A 159 9.36 28.45 -0.15
N PHE A 160 8.57 28.40 0.92
CA PHE A 160 8.90 29.00 2.21
C PHE A 160 9.94 28.13 2.92
N VAL A 161 11.00 28.74 3.46
CA VAL A 161 12.06 28.02 4.18
C VAL A 161 12.25 28.63 5.56
N TYR A 162 12.24 27.78 6.57
CA TYR A 162 12.50 28.16 7.96
C TYR A 162 13.38 27.13 8.67
N THR A 163 14.13 27.59 9.67
CA THR A 163 14.89 26.76 10.59
C THR A 163 14.09 26.58 11.87
N PRO A 164 13.62 25.37 12.20
CA PRO A 164 12.89 25.09 13.44
C PRO A 164 13.73 25.36 14.69
N SER A 165 13.05 25.67 15.80
CA SER A 165 13.73 25.91 17.09
C SER A 165 14.22 24.63 17.78
N SER A 166 13.73 23.47 17.32
CA SER A 166 14.05 22.13 17.80
C SER A 166 15.49 21.68 17.52
N GLY A 167 16.22 22.39 16.66
CA GLY A 167 17.54 21.98 16.16
C GLY A 167 17.47 21.02 14.98
N ALA A 168 16.28 20.76 14.44
CA ALA A 168 16.09 20.05 13.17
C ALA A 168 16.71 20.83 12.00
N THR A 169 16.92 20.13 10.88
CA THR A 169 17.35 20.76 9.62
C THR A 169 16.28 21.72 9.09
N ASP A 170 16.70 22.67 8.25
CA ASP A 170 15.79 23.59 7.57
C ASP A 170 14.66 22.84 6.85
N VAL A 171 13.43 23.31 7.04
CA VAL A 171 12.23 22.76 6.41
C VAL A 171 11.88 23.64 5.22
N SER A 172 11.73 23.02 4.04
CA SER A 172 11.26 23.66 2.82
C SER A 172 9.80 23.29 2.59
N LEU A 173 8.91 24.27 2.71
CA LEU A 173 7.47 24.13 2.65
C LEU A 173 6.91 24.84 1.41
N SER A 174 6.22 24.10 0.54
CA SER A 174 5.39 24.65 -0.51
C SER A 174 3.98 24.88 0.03
N ILE A 175 3.53 26.13 0.09
CA ILE A 175 2.18 26.48 0.56
C ILE A 175 1.27 26.71 -0.64
N ASP A 176 0.49 25.74 -1.08
CA ASP A 176 -0.43 25.93 -2.20
C ASP A 176 -1.64 26.77 -1.78
N PHE A 177 -1.82 27.94 -2.41
CA PHE A 177 -3.01 28.75 -2.24
C PHE A 177 -4.12 28.42 -3.24
N GLY A 178 -3.89 27.51 -4.19
CA GLY A 178 -4.83 27.06 -5.20
C GLY A 178 -4.38 27.31 -6.64
N ALA A 179 -4.96 26.55 -7.56
CA ALA A 179 -4.73 26.72 -9.00
C ALA A 179 -5.41 27.97 -9.56
N ALA A 180 -4.77 28.61 -10.54
CA ALA A 180 -5.32 29.76 -11.24
C ALA A 180 -6.69 29.44 -11.90
N GLY A 181 -7.66 30.33 -11.76
CA GLY A 181 -9.02 30.18 -12.28
C GLY A 181 -9.85 29.11 -11.59
N SER A 182 -9.39 28.51 -10.48
CA SER A 182 -10.12 27.52 -9.69
C SER A 182 -10.63 28.12 -8.38
N ILE A 183 -11.70 27.51 -7.83
CA ILE A 183 -12.22 27.80 -6.49
C ILE A 183 -11.74 26.79 -5.43
N GLY A 184 -10.84 25.88 -5.82
CA GLY A 184 -10.34 24.82 -4.94
C GLY A 184 -9.39 25.27 -3.84
N GLY A 185 -8.84 26.49 -3.93
CA GLY A 185 -7.95 27.09 -2.95
C GLY A 185 -8.56 28.36 -2.32
N LEU A 186 -7.77 29.43 -2.23
CA LEU A 186 -8.23 30.74 -1.80
C LEU A 186 -9.05 31.42 -2.90
N SER A 187 -10.12 32.06 -2.47
CA SER A 187 -11.01 32.87 -3.31
C SER A 187 -11.22 34.23 -2.69
N GLN A 188 -11.77 35.15 -3.48
CA GLN A 188 -12.09 36.51 -3.08
C GLN A 188 -13.53 36.87 -3.44
N PHE A 189 -14.48 36.34 -2.66
CA PHE A 189 -15.89 36.68 -2.73
C PHE A 189 -16.29 37.65 -1.61
N ALA A 190 -17.42 38.33 -1.81
CA ALA A 190 -18.06 39.20 -0.82
C ALA A 190 -18.69 38.36 0.31
N ALA A 191 -17.83 37.77 1.14
CA ALA A 191 -18.18 36.94 2.28
C ALA A 191 -17.06 37.02 3.33
N PRO A 192 -17.34 36.74 4.62
CA PRO A 192 -16.32 36.80 5.66
C PRO A 192 -15.09 35.94 5.34
N SER A 193 -13.91 36.44 5.70
CA SER A 193 -12.66 35.72 5.45
C SER A 193 -12.56 34.44 6.28
N SER A 194 -12.32 33.32 5.60
CA SER A 194 -12.36 31.96 6.14
C SER A 194 -11.13 31.11 5.75
N ALA A 195 -10.02 31.74 5.36
CA ALA A 195 -8.78 31.06 5.01
C ALA A 195 -8.31 30.12 6.12
N VAL A 196 -8.19 28.83 5.81
CA VAL A 196 -7.78 27.75 6.72
C VAL A 196 -6.85 26.77 6.00
N LEU A 197 -6.06 26.05 6.78
CA LEU A 197 -5.35 24.86 6.28
C LEU A 197 -6.38 23.79 5.90
N ARG A 198 -6.32 23.31 4.67
CA ARG A 198 -7.16 22.22 4.18
C ARG A 198 -6.47 20.88 4.30
N GLU A 199 -5.21 20.82 3.88
CA GLU A 199 -4.45 19.57 3.81
C GLU A 199 -2.96 19.86 4.00
N GLN A 200 -2.23 18.88 4.54
CA GLN A 200 -0.77 18.91 4.61
C GLN A 200 -0.22 17.49 4.63
N ASP A 201 1.05 17.32 4.28
CA ASP A 201 1.70 16.01 4.18
C ASP A 201 2.56 15.64 5.40
N GLY A 202 2.78 16.57 6.33
CA GLY A 202 3.58 16.37 7.52
C GLY A 202 2.82 15.73 8.67
N TYR A 203 3.52 14.94 9.48
CA TYR A 203 2.96 14.24 10.64
C TYR A 203 4.02 13.93 11.69
N SER A 204 3.60 13.91 12.96
CA SER A 204 4.42 13.45 14.07
C SER A 204 4.68 11.95 14.00
N MET A 205 5.64 11.46 14.79
CA MET A 205 5.85 10.02 14.93
C MET A 205 4.56 9.32 15.40
N GLY A 206 4.32 8.12 14.90
CA GLY A 206 3.17 7.30 15.26
C GLY A 206 3.57 5.83 15.35
N ASP A 207 2.85 5.06 16.17
CA ASP A 207 3.01 3.62 16.25
C ASP A 207 1.95 2.95 15.36
N LEU A 208 2.31 1.86 14.69
CA LEU A 208 1.37 1.09 13.87
C LEU A 208 0.34 0.40 14.78
N GLU A 209 -0.92 0.79 14.70
CA GLU A 209 -2.00 0.22 15.52
C GLU A 209 -2.65 -0.99 14.85
N ARG A 210 -2.91 -0.87 13.55
CA ARG A 210 -3.55 -1.90 12.74
C ARG A 210 -3.09 -1.82 11.30
N PHE A 211 -3.22 -2.92 10.58
CA PHE A 211 -3.07 -2.94 9.13
C PHE A 211 -4.20 -3.73 8.48
N SER A 212 -4.41 -3.44 7.21
CA SER A 212 -5.34 -4.13 6.33
C SER A 212 -4.65 -4.47 5.02
N ILE A 213 -5.15 -5.51 4.35
CA ILE A 213 -4.73 -5.88 3.00
C ILE A 213 -5.94 -5.68 2.10
N ASP A 214 -5.78 -4.99 0.99
CA ASP A 214 -6.86 -4.79 0.02
C ASP A 214 -6.86 -5.85 -1.10
N ASN A 215 -7.75 -5.69 -2.08
CA ASN A 215 -7.89 -6.64 -3.18
C ASN A 215 -6.77 -6.59 -4.23
N SER A 216 -5.97 -5.52 -4.22
CA SER A 216 -4.75 -5.39 -5.01
C SER A 216 -3.54 -6.00 -4.28
N GLY A 217 -3.76 -6.60 -3.11
CA GLY A 217 -2.68 -7.11 -2.25
C GLY A 217 -1.87 -6.00 -1.60
N THR A 218 -2.35 -4.75 -1.61
CA THR A 218 -1.68 -3.60 -0.98
C THR A 218 -1.98 -3.63 0.52
N ILE A 219 -0.92 -3.54 1.31
CA ILE A 219 -0.93 -3.53 2.76
C ILE A 219 -0.90 -2.07 3.22
N THR A 220 -1.98 -1.63 3.84
CA THR A 220 -2.12 -0.28 4.43
C THR A 220 -2.10 -0.37 5.95
N GLY A 221 -1.30 0.49 6.58
CA GLY A 221 -1.18 0.61 8.03
C GLY A 221 -1.86 1.88 8.54
N ALA A 222 -2.66 1.77 9.59
CA ALA A 222 -3.19 2.90 10.33
C ALA A 222 -2.37 3.11 11.61
N PHE A 223 -1.92 4.34 11.81
CA PHE A 223 -1.00 4.73 12.88
C PHE A 223 -1.72 5.55 13.96
N SER A 224 -1.14 5.58 15.17
CA SER A 224 -1.69 6.32 16.32
C SER A 224 -1.74 7.84 16.12
N ASN A 225 -0.96 8.38 15.18
CA ASN A 225 -0.99 9.78 14.75
C ASN A 225 -2.17 10.08 13.80
N GLY A 226 -3.05 9.12 13.52
CA GLY A 226 -4.22 9.26 12.65
C GLY A 226 -3.91 9.14 11.15
N VAL A 227 -2.64 8.96 10.78
CA VAL A 227 -2.23 8.79 9.37
C VAL A 227 -2.40 7.34 8.94
N THR A 228 -2.82 7.15 7.69
CA THR A 228 -2.80 5.84 7.03
C THR A 228 -1.76 5.85 5.93
N LEU A 229 -0.80 4.94 5.97
CA LEU A 229 0.25 4.81 4.96
C LEU A 229 0.18 3.45 4.29
N THR A 230 0.47 3.42 3.00
CA THR A 230 0.81 2.18 2.32
C THR A 230 2.16 1.69 2.84
N LEU A 231 2.26 0.41 3.19
CA LEU A 231 3.46 -0.20 3.77
C LEU A 231 4.17 -1.13 2.79
N ALA A 232 3.39 -1.92 2.04
CA ALA A 232 3.90 -2.87 1.07
C ALA A 232 2.78 -3.33 0.13
N GLN A 233 3.13 -4.07 -0.91
CA GLN A 233 2.18 -4.80 -1.75
C GLN A 233 2.71 -6.19 -2.05
N LEU A 234 1.85 -7.20 -1.92
CA LEU A 234 2.17 -8.61 -2.16
C LEU A 234 2.61 -8.84 -3.62
N ALA A 235 3.71 -9.56 -3.81
CA ALA A 235 4.13 -10.02 -5.13
C ALA A 235 3.44 -11.35 -5.49
N LEU A 236 2.93 -11.42 -6.72
CA LEU A 236 2.35 -12.62 -7.30
C LEU A 236 3.27 -13.13 -8.42
N ALA A 237 3.30 -14.44 -8.61
CA ALA A 237 3.98 -15.07 -9.73
C ALA A 237 3.01 -15.82 -10.62
N ASP A 238 3.10 -15.52 -11.91
CA ASP A 238 2.42 -16.23 -12.98
C ASP A 238 3.42 -17.14 -13.72
N PHE A 239 2.92 -18.27 -14.20
CA PHE A 239 3.70 -19.26 -14.92
C PHE A 239 3.02 -19.62 -16.23
N ASN A 240 3.81 -19.78 -17.30
CA ASN A 240 3.29 -20.23 -18.59
C ASN A 240 2.70 -21.64 -18.51
N ASN A 241 3.26 -22.50 -17.65
CA ASN A 241 2.76 -23.85 -17.42
C ASN A 241 2.78 -24.20 -15.92
N PRO A 242 1.72 -23.86 -15.17
CA PRO A 242 1.64 -24.17 -13.74
C PRO A 242 1.72 -25.67 -13.42
N ALA A 243 1.24 -26.54 -14.32
CA ALA A 243 1.32 -27.99 -14.14
C ALA A 243 2.76 -28.54 -14.22
N GLY A 244 3.70 -27.77 -14.77
CA GLY A 244 5.12 -28.10 -14.79
C GLY A 244 5.84 -27.82 -13.47
N LEU A 245 5.20 -27.18 -12.49
CA LEU A 245 5.82 -26.86 -11.20
C LEU A 245 6.10 -28.12 -10.38
N LEU A 246 7.24 -28.16 -9.70
CA LEU A 246 7.60 -29.26 -8.82
C LEU A 246 7.10 -28.97 -7.41
N ARG A 247 6.31 -29.88 -6.85
CA ARG A 247 5.83 -29.78 -5.47
C ARG A 247 6.94 -30.20 -4.50
N ILE A 248 7.24 -29.35 -3.53
CA ILE A 248 8.29 -29.59 -2.53
C ILE A 248 7.76 -29.87 -1.12
N GLY A 249 6.44 -29.99 -0.96
CA GLY A 249 5.76 -30.21 0.32
C GLY A 249 5.11 -28.93 0.87
N ASN A 250 4.33 -29.04 1.95
CA ASN A 250 3.67 -27.90 2.63
C ASN A 250 2.89 -26.94 1.70
N ASN A 251 2.30 -27.48 0.62
CA ASN A 251 1.62 -26.72 -0.44
C ASN A 251 2.51 -25.70 -1.18
N MET A 252 3.81 -25.95 -1.20
CA MET A 252 4.78 -25.15 -1.93
C MET A 252 5.25 -25.82 -3.22
N TYR A 253 5.63 -24.95 -4.14
CA TYR A 253 6.07 -25.26 -5.49
C TYR A 253 7.40 -24.58 -5.77
N THR A 254 8.23 -25.24 -6.58
CA THR A 254 9.45 -24.67 -7.16
C THR A 254 9.41 -24.78 -8.68
N VAL A 255 10.21 -23.96 -9.34
CA VAL A 255 10.30 -23.91 -10.80
C VAL A 255 10.94 -25.17 -11.37
N SER A 256 10.55 -25.51 -12.59
CA SER A 256 11.19 -26.57 -13.37
C SER A 256 11.42 -26.11 -14.80
N ALA A 257 12.18 -26.89 -15.58
CA ALA A 257 12.34 -26.63 -17.01
C ALA A 257 10.99 -26.64 -17.77
N ASN A 258 9.99 -27.37 -17.26
CA ASN A 258 8.67 -27.49 -17.89
C ASN A 258 7.68 -26.40 -17.46
N SER A 259 7.91 -25.71 -16.33
CA SER A 259 7.03 -24.61 -15.88
C SER A 259 7.31 -23.29 -16.59
N GLY A 260 8.56 -23.12 -17.06
CA GLY A 260 9.10 -21.82 -17.45
C GLY A 260 9.54 -20.98 -16.24
N ALA A 261 10.14 -19.83 -16.55
CA ALA A 261 10.54 -18.85 -15.55
C ALA A 261 9.30 -18.15 -14.94
N PRO A 262 9.37 -17.72 -13.66
CA PRO A 262 8.28 -16.99 -13.02
C PRO A 262 8.18 -15.59 -13.61
N VAL A 263 6.96 -15.15 -13.92
CA VAL A 263 6.65 -13.76 -14.24
C VAL A 263 6.10 -13.12 -12.98
N ILE A 264 6.90 -12.29 -12.32
CA ILE A 264 6.46 -11.60 -11.10
C ILE A 264 5.66 -10.35 -11.49
N GLY A 265 4.50 -10.19 -10.88
CA GLY A 265 3.62 -9.03 -11.03
C GLY A 265 2.85 -8.75 -9.75
N PHE A 266 1.92 -7.81 -9.83
CA PHE A 266 1.07 -7.41 -8.71
C PHE A 266 -0.40 -7.64 -9.07
N ALA A 267 -1.26 -7.80 -8.06
CA ALA A 267 -2.67 -8.03 -8.32
C ALA A 267 -3.30 -6.82 -9.03
N GLY A 268 -3.92 -7.05 -10.18
CA GLY A 268 -4.49 -6.01 -11.04
C GLY A 268 -3.46 -5.24 -11.89
N GLU A 269 -2.16 -5.45 -11.67
CA GLU A 269 -1.06 -4.79 -12.41
C GLU A 269 -0.02 -5.84 -12.85
N GLY A 270 -0.12 -6.31 -14.09
CA GLY A 270 0.76 -7.34 -14.64
C GLY A 270 0.31 -8.78 -14.34
N SER A 271 -0.39 -9.01 -13.22
CA SER A 271 -1.11 -10.25 -12.95
C SER A 271 -2.62 -10.06 -13.10
N ARG A 272 -3.30 -11.05 -13.70
CA ARG A 272 -4.78 -11.05 -13.84
C ARG A 272 -5.49 -11.48 -12.56
N SER A 273 -4.74 -11.94 -11.56
CA SER A 273 -5.30 -12.40 -10.30
C SER A 273 -5.56 -11.24 -9.35
N THR A 274 -6.56 -11.41 -8.50
CA THR A 274 -6.88 -10.50 -7.39
C THR A 274 -6.68 -11.20 -6.05
N VAL A 275 -6.50 -10.41 -5.00
CA VAL A 275 -6.38 -10.91 -3.63
C VAL A 275 -7.71 -10.69 -2.91
N THR A 276 -8.08 -11.58 -2.00
CA THR A 276 -9.17 -11.36 -1.05
C THR A 276 -8.62 -11.47 0.36
N SER A 277 -8.74 -10.40 1.15
CA SER A 277 -8.28 -10.37 2.54
C SER A 277 -9.29 -10.99 3.50
N GLY A 278 -8.80 -11.54 4.61
CA GLY A 278 -9.60 -12.17 5.67
C GLY A 278 -10.22 -13.50 5.25
N ALA A 279 -9.77 -14.05 4.12
CA ALA A 279 -10.24 -15.30 3.53
C ALA A 279 -9.06 -16.26 3.35
N LEU A 280 -9.31 -17.55 3.55
CA LEU A 280 -8.41 -18.61 3.15
C LEU A 280 -9.06 -19.35 1.98
N GLU A 281 -8.28 -19.67 0.95
CA GLU A 281 -8.75 -20.53 -0.12
C GLU A 281 -9.17 -21.88 0.46
N MET A 282 -10.43 -22.25 0.24
CA MET A 282 -10.93 -23.57 0.60
C MET A 282 -10.33 -24.62 -0.33
N SER A 283 -10.24 -25.86 0.16
CA SER A 283 -9.90 -26.98 -0.72
C SER A 283 -10.91 -27.04 -1.86
N ASN A 284 -10.40 -27.06 -3.09
CA ASN A 284 -11.20 -27.22 -4.30
C ASN A 284 -11.60 -28.68 -4.56
N VAL A 285 -11.31 -29.59 -3.62
CA VAL A 285 -11.59 -31.02 -3.72
C VAL A 285 -12.98 -31.33 -3.19
N ASP A 286 -13.86 -31.83 -4.07
CA ASP A 286 -15.14 -32.38 -3.66
C ASP A 286 -14.97 -33.83 -3.20
N LEU A 287 -15.15 -34.02 -1.89
CA LEU A 287 -14.97 -35.30 -1.22
C LEU A 287 -15.87 -36.41 -1.80
N ALA A 288 -17.08 -36.09 -2.26
CA ALA A 288 -18.00 -37.08 -2.82
C ALA A 288 -17.49 -37.65 -4.16
N ASN A 289 -16.94 -36.79 -5.01
CA ASN A 289 -16.35 -37.18 -6.29
C ASN A 289 -15.05 -37.96 -6.09
N GLU A 290 -14.18 -37.51 -5.19
CA GLU A 290 -12.94 -38.24 -4.89
C GLU A 290 -13.20 -39.63 -4.29
N PHE A 291 -14.19 -39.78 -3.41
CA PHE A 291 -14.57 -41.10 -2.91
C PHE A 291 -15.09 -42.01 -4.02
N THR A 292 -15.85 -41.48 -4.98
CA THR A 292 -16.35 -42.26 -6.13
C THR A 292 -15.21 -42.68 -7.06
N SER A 293 -14.26 -41.78 -7.32
CA SER A 293 -13.04 -42.07 -8.09
C SER A 293 -12.18 -43.14 -7.39
N MET A 294 -12.04 -43.05 -6.07
CA MET A 294 -11.32 -44.03 -5.26
C MET A 294 -12.00 -45.40 -5.30
N ILE A 295 -13.33 -45.47 -5.15
CA ILE A 295 -14.10 -46.72 -5.28
C ILE A 295 -13.98 -47.31 -6.69
N THR A 296 -13.97 -46.46 -7.72
CA THR A 296 -13.80 -46.91 -9.12
C THR A 296 -12.41 -47.48 -9.36
N ALA A 297 -11.37 -46.80 -8.87
CA ALA A 297 -9.99 -47.30 -8.91
C ALA A 297 -9.82 -48.60 -8.14
N GLN A 298 -10.42 -48.72 -6.95
CA GLN A 298 -10.41 -49.95 -6.15
C GLN A 298 -11.12 -51.11 -6.85
N ARG A 299 -12.31 -50.87 -7.42
CA ARG A 299 -13.04 -51.87 -8.21
C ARG A 299 -12.26 -52.27 -9.47
N GLY A 300 -11.58 -51.31 -10.11
CA GLY A 300 -10.67 -51.57 -11.22
C GLY A 300 -9.50 -52.47 -10.82
N PHE A 301 -8.85 -52.19 -9.69
CA PHE A 301 -7.77 -53.04 -9.15
C PHE A 301 -8.27 -54.45 -8.80
N GLN A 302 -9.43 -54.57 -8.13
CA GLN A 302 -10.05 -55.85 -7.80
C GLN A 302 -10.44 -56.64 -9.06
N SER A 303 -10.95 -55.96 -10.10
CA SER A 303 -11.27 -56.57 -11.39
C SER A 303 -10.02 -57.08 -12.09
N ASN A 304 -8.94 -56.29 -12.11
CA ASN A 304 -7.65 -56.70 -12.69
C ASN A 304 -7.06 -57.90 -11.93
N ALA A 305 -7.16 -57.92 -10.60
CA ALA A 305 -6.71 -59.05 -9.80
C ALA A 305 -7.51 -60.33 -10.10
N ARG A 306 -8.82 -60.24 -10.30
CA ARG A 306 -9.65 -61.40 -10.71
C ARG A 306 -9.26 -61.93 -12.08
N VAL A 307 -8.96 -61.06 -13.05
CA VAL A 307 -8.48 -61.49 -14.38
C VAL A 307 -7.20 -62.32 -14.26
N ILE A 308 -6.28 -61.95 -13.35
CA ILE A 308 -5.06 -62.72 -13.09
C ILE A 308 -5.42 -64.10 -12.52
N THR A 309 -6.27 -64.18 -11.50
CA THR A 309 -6.67 -65.46 -10.89
C THR A 309 -7.35 -66.39 -11.90
N THR A 310 -8.28 -65.87 -12.71
CA THR A 310 -8.95 -66.68 -13.74
C THR A 310 -7.96 -67.14 -14.82
N SER A 311 -6.97 -66.31 -15.16
CA SER A 311 -5.91 -66.71 -16.09
C SER A 311 -5.03 -67.82 -15.51
N ASP A 312 -4.68 -67.75 -14.22
CA ASP A 312 -3.91 -68.80 -13.52
C ASP A 312 -4.68 -70.12 -13.43
N GLU A 313 -5.99 -70.06 -13.15
CA GLU A 313 -6.85 -71.24 -13.13
C GLU A 313 -6.91 -71.93 -14.50
N MET A 314 -7.06 -71.17 -15.60
CA MET A 314 -7.02 -71.73 -16.96
C MET A 314 -5.66 -72.34 -17.31
N LEU A 315 -4.56 -71.72 -16.88
CA LEU A 315 -3.22 -72.29 -17.06
C LEU A 315 -3.04 -73.61 -16.30
N GLN A 316 -3.58 -73.69 -15.07
CA GLN A 316 -3.54 -74.89 -14.27
C GLN A 316 -4.36 -76.03 -14.90
N GLU A 317 -5.54 -75.72 -15.45
CA GLU A 317 -6.38 -76.68 -16.16
C GLU A 317 -5.69 -77.19 -17.44
N LEU A 318 -5.05 -76.31 -18.22
CA LEU A 318 -4.23 -76.69 -19.38
C LEU A 318 -3.07 -77.61 -19.02
N VAL A 319 -2.39 -77.38 -17.91
CA VAL A 319 -1.32 -78.27 -17.42
C VAL A 319 -1.88 -79.63 -17.00
N SER A 320 -3.09 -79.67 -16.43
CA SER A 320 -3.74 -80.91 -16.03
C SER A 320 -4.21 -81.77 -17.21
N LEU A 321 -4.53 -81.15 -18.36
CA LEU A 321 -4.87 -81.82 -19.63
C LEU A 321 -3.68 -82.48 -20.34
N LYS A 322 -2.44 -82.10 -19.98
CA LYS A 322 -1.22 -82.71 -20.52
C LYS A 322 -0.87 -84.05 -19.83
N ARG A 323 -1.63 -84.49 -18.84
CA ARG A 323 -1.41 -85.73 -18.10
C ARG A 323 -2.29 -86.88 -18.58
#